data_AF-A0A9Q0ZUM8-F1
#
_entry.id   AF-A0A9Q0ZUM8-F1
#
_cell.length_a   1.000
_cell.length_b   1.000
_cell.length_c   1.000
_cell.angle_alpha   90.00
_cell.angle_beta   90.00
_cell.angle_gamma   90.00
#
_symmetry.space_group_name_H-M   'P 1'
#
loop_
_entity.id
_entity.type
_entity.pdbx_description
1 polymer ?
#
loop_
_entity_poly.entity_id
_entity_poly.type
_entity_poly.pdbx_seq_one_letter_code
_entity_poly.pdbx_strand_id
1 'polypeptide(L)'
;MQKRSEQGAQSMGQARKVDSVFASLSSANSRQSGPESKNCAWQCVKDFLCEGDLESAYEEALCSIDELVLIELIESTGPVLESLSSKTASDVLSTLASYFLEQRFTNSIIPWLQQVVDLSTINGPDYIVLSAKTRREFFCAIQEAINMEFSNPAERRSISQLAMKLRQLWGKSS
;
A
#
# COMPACT_ATOMS: atom_id res chain seq x y z
N MET A 1 -49.71 58.08 -38.25
CA MET A 1 -49.63 58.11 -36.77
C MET A 1 -50.09 56.77 -36.25
N GLN A 2 -49.26 55.99 -35.55
CA GLN A 2 -49.79 54.95 -34.64
C GLN A 2 -48.71 54.47 -33.65
N LYS A 3 -49.07 54.47 -32.37
CA LYS A 3 -48.39 53.81 -31.26
C LYS A 3 -49.44 53.05 -30.45
N ARG A 4 -48.98 51.93 -29.84
CA ARG A 4 -49.48 51.23 -28.63
C ARG A 4 -50.85 50.57 -28.77
N SER A 5 -51.26 49.56 -28.00
CA SER A 5 -50.70 48.64 -26.96
C SER A 5 -51.95 47.97 -26.40
N GLU A 6 -51.97 46.65 -26.09
CA GLU A 6 -52.84 46.12 -25.01
C GLU A 6 -52.58 44.63 -24.69
N GLN A 7 -52.60 44.34 -23.39
CA GLN A 7 -52.50 43.05 -22.71
C GLN A 7 -53.89 42.60 -22.21
N GLY A 8 -54.06 41.30 -21.98
CA GLY A 8 -55.08 40.69 -21.10
C GLY A 8 -55.20 39.18 -21.41
N ALA A 9 -54.72 38.22 -20.59
CA ALA A 9 -55.22 37.71 -19.29
C ALA A 9 -56.63 37.07 -19.47
N GLN A 10 -57.03 35.87 -19.02
CA GLN A 10 -56.74 34.90 -17.92
C GLN A 10 -57.44 33.55 -18.33
N SER A 11 -57.02 32.30 -18.08
CA SER A 11 -56.95 31.50 -16.83
C SER A 11 -57.75 30.18 -16.95
N MET A 12 -57.02 29.08 -16.76
CA MET A 12 -57.33 27.89 -15.93
C MET A 12 -58.52 26.97 -16.26
N GLY A 13 -58.16 25.74 -16.66
CA GLY A 13 -58.97 24.52 -16.55
C GLY A 13 -58.03 23.32 -16.38
N GLN A 14 -58.12 22.66 -15.23
CA GLN A 14 -57.16 21.73 -14.64
C GLN A 14 -57.54 20.25 -14.93
N ALA A 15 -56.52 19.38 -14.86
CA ALA A 15 -56.58 17.94 -14.52
C ALA A 15 -56.99 16.91 -15.60
N ARG A 16 -56.05 16.06 -16.03
CA ARG A 16 -55.71 14.78 -15.35
C ARG A 16 -54.42 14.18 -15.91
N LYS A 17 -53.85 13.28 -15.13
CA LYS A 17 -52.46 12.90 -14.94
C LYS A 17 -52.26 11.43 -15.37
N VAL A 18 -51.09 11.13 -15.97
CA VAL A 18 -50.36 9.82 -15.93
C VAL A 18 -51.04 8.65 -16.68
N ASP A 19 -50.38 7.78 -17.45
CA ASP A 19 -49.04 7.17 -17.38
C ASP A 19 -48.58 6.88 -18.82
N SER A 20 -47.39 7.31 -19.22
CA SER A 20 -46.74 6.81 -20.44
C SER A 20 -45.58 5.93 -19.99
N VAL A 21 -45.86 4.64 -19.88
CA VAL A 21 -44.86 3.61 -19.61
C VAL A 21 -43.85 3.66 -20.75
N PHE A 22 -42.65 4.12 -20.42
CA PHE A 22 -41.51 4.21 -21.31
C PHE A 22 -41.23 2.81 -21.87
N ALA A 23 -41.25 2.71 -23.20
CA ALA A 23 -40.88 1.49 -23.90
C ALA A 23 -39.39 1.21 -23.61
N SER A 24 -39.13 0.30 -22.68
CA SER A 24 -37.81 -0.30 -22.51
C SER A 24 -37.57 -1.27 -23.65
N LEU A 25 -36.96 -0.79 -24.73
CA LEU A 25 -36.28 -1.66 -25.68
C LEU A 25 -34.99 -1.01 -26.21
N SER A 26 -33.99 -1.88 -26.27
CA SER A 26 -32.68 -1.75 -26.90
C SER A 26 -31.62 -1.08 -26.02
N SER A 27 -30.43 -1.65 -25.82
CA SER A 27 -29.75 -2.66 -26.64
C SER A 27 -28.84 -3.47 -25.73
N ALA A 28 -28.93 -4.79 -25.84
CA ALA A 28 -27.89 -5.69 -25.37
C ALA A 28 -26.65 -5.47 -26.23
N ASN A 29 -25.83 -4.48 -25.88
CA ASN A 29 -24.51 -4.35 -26.45
C ASN A 29 -23.52 -5.15 -25.60
N SER A 30 -23.22 -6.33 -26.14
CA SER A 30 -21.86 -6.83 -26.33
C SER A 30 -20.89 -6.59 -25.18
N ARG A 31 -20.60 -7.70 -24.47
CA ARG A 31 -19.30 -8.06 -23.90
C ARG A 31 -18.23 -6.98 -24.10
N GLN A 32 -18.16 -6.02 -23.20
CA GLN A 32 -16.95 -5.22 -23.07
C GLN A 32 -16.05 -5.96 -22.09
N SER A 33 -15.31 -6.92 -22.63
CA SER A 33 -13.99 -7.23 -22.09
C SER A 33 -13.17 -5.94 -22.12
N GLY A 34 -13.24 -5.17 -21.05
CA GLY A 34 -12.31 -4.09 -20.79
C GLY A 34 -10.92 -4.66 -20.53
N PRO A 35 -9.85 -3.98 -20.93
CA PRO A 35 -8.49 -4.49 -20.77
C PRO A 35 -8.24 -4.76 -19.29
N GLU A 36 -7.60 -5.89 -19.03
CA GLU A 36 -7.27 -6.43 -17.72
C GLU A 36 -6.91 -5.34 -16.70
N SER A 37 -7.64 -5.35 -15.57
CA SER A 37 -7.40 -4.55 -14.35
C SER A 37 -6.09 -4.95 -13.64
N LYS A 38 -4.98 -5.02 -14.38
CA LYS A 38 -3.63 -5.27 -13.85
C LYS A 38 -2.91 -3.99 -13.42
N ASN A 39 -3.48 -2.82 -13.74
CA ASN A 39 -2.96 -1.50 -13.34
C ASN A 39 -3.80 -0.80 -12.26
N CYS A 40 -4.71 -1.50 -11.59
CA CYS A 40 -5.58 -0.87 -10.59
C CYS A 40 -4.83 -0.54 -9.28
N ALA A 41 -4.15 -1.53 -8.70
CA ALA A 41 -3.54 -1.40 -7.38
C ALA A 41 -2.44 -0.30 -7.35
N TRP A 42 -1.50 -0.30 -8.30
CA TRP A 42 -0.46 0.73 -8.32
C TRP A 42 -1.00 2.15 -8.57
N GLN A 43 -2.09 2.27 -9.34
CA GLN A 43 -2.74 3.56 -9.50
C GLN A 43 -3.39 4.03 -8.19
N CYS A 44 -4.10 3.14 -7.48
CA CYS A 44 -4.66 3.46 -6.16
C CYS A 44 -3.57 3.86 -5.16
N VAL A 45 -2.45 3.13 -5.13
CA VAL A 45 -1.29 3.46 -4.30
C VAL A 45 -0.76 4.87 -4.63
N LYS A 46 -0.61 5.21 -5.91
CA LYS A 46 -0.19 6.55 -6.34
C LYS A 46 -1.17 7.64 -5.90
N ASP A 47 -2.47 7.36 -5.97
CA ASP A 47 -3.50 8.31 -5.56
C ASP A 47 -3.39 8.58 -4.05
N PHE A 48 -3.24 7.54 -3.21
CA PHE A 48 -2.97 7.69 -1.78
C PHE A 48 -1.67 8.44 -1.47
N LEU A 49 -0.58 8.15 -2.21
CA LEU A 49 0.68 8.89 -2.07
C LEU A 49 0.52 10.38 -2.39
N CYS A 50 -0.29 10.73 -3.40
CA CYS A 50 -0.56 12.13 -3.74
C CYS A 50 -1.34 12.85 -2.63
N GLU A 51 -2.21 12.12 -1.92
CA GLU A 51 -2.94 12.62 -0.75
C GLU A 51 -2.08 12.66 0.52
N GLY A 52 -0.88 12.07 0.49
CA GLY A 52 0.00 11.95 1.65
C GLY A 52 -0.43 10.85 2.63
N ASP A 53 -1.37 9.99 2.24
CA ASP A 53 -1.85 8.87 3.04
C ASP A 53 -0.96 7.64 2.84
N LEU A 54 0.13 7.59 3.59
CA LEU A 54 1.04 6.44 3.56
C LEU A 54 0.35 5.16 4.06
N GLU A 55 -0.49 5.26 5.08
CA GLU A 55 -1.12 4.07 5.68
C GLU A 55 -1.96 3.33 4.62
N SER A 56 -2.87 4.04 3.95
CA SER A 56 -3.71 3.45 2.90
C SER A 56 -2.91 2.98 1.68
N ALA A 57 -1.83 3.70 1.32
CA ALA A 57 -0.93 3.27 0.25
C ALA A 57 -0.28 1.91 0.55
N TYR A 58 0.18 1.70 1.79
CA TYR A 58 0.78 0.43 2.20
C TYR A 58 -0.25 -0.68 2.35
N GLU A 59 -1.44 -0.40 2.90
CA GLU A 59 -2.51 -1.39 3.00
C GLU A 59 -2.96 -1.90 1.62
N GLU A 60 -3.14 -1.00 0.64
CA GLU A 60 -3.47 -1.36 -0.74
C GLU A 60 -2.36 -2.21 -1.39
N ALA A 61 -1.10 -1.78 -1.24
CA ALA A 61 0.04 -2.52 -1.79
C ALA A 61 0.20 -3.93 -1.17
N LEU A 62 -0.05 -4.08 0.14
CA LEU A 62 -0.01 -5.36 0.83
C LEU A 62 -1.19 -6.28 0.44
N CYS A 63 -2.33 -5.72 0.07
CA CYS A 63 -3.49 -6.48 -0.41
C CYS A 63 -3.37 -6.89 -1.89
N SER A 64 -2.43 -6.30 -2.64
CA SER A 64 -2.16 -6.64 -4.02
C SER A 64 -1.64 -8.08 -4.15
N ILE A 65 -2.12 -8.78 -5.19
CA ILE A 65 -1.56 -10.09 -5.59
C ILE A 65 -0.18 -9.91 -6.25
N ASP A 66 0.05 -8.75 -6.87
CA ASP A 66 1.31 -8.42 -7.52
C ASP A 66 2.29 -7.83 -6.51
N GLU A 67 3.31 -8.61 -6.15
CA GLU A 67 4.38 -8.22 -5.23
C GLU A 67 5.15 -6.99 -5.70
N LEU A 68 5.20 -6.73 -7.01
CA LEU A 68 5.92 -5.58 -7.56
C LEU A 68 5.29 -4.25 -7.12
N VAL A 69 4.00 -4.23 -6.80
CA VAL A 69 3.32 -3.04 -6.28
C VAL A 69 3.93 -2.60 -4.94
N LEU A 70 4.17 -3.54 -4.03
CA LEU A 70 4.82 -3.24 -2.75
C LEU A 70 6.29 -2.87 -2.97
N ILE A 71 6.99 -3.54 -3.88
CA ILE A 71 8.40 -3.24 -4.16
C ILE A 71 8.56 -1.84 -4.75
N GLU A 72 7.74 -1.46 -5.72
CA GLU A 72 7.78 -0.12 -6.31
C GLU A 72 7.42 0.95 -5.26
N LEU A 73 6.45 0.65 -4.37
CA LEU A 73 6.11 1.54 -3.25
C LEU A 73 7.33 1.76 -2.34
N ILE A 74 7.97 0.71 -1.83
CA ILE A 74 9.09 0.85 -0.88
C ILE A 74 10.33 1.50 -1.49
N GLU A 75 10.54 1.35 -2.79
CA GLU A 75 11.62 2.03 -3.51
C GLU A 75 11.31 3.51 -3.71
N SER A 76 10.04 3.86 -3.91
CA SER A 76 9.60 5.23 -4.11
C SER A 76 9.59 6.07 -2.82
N THR A 77 9.19 5.47 -1.70
CA THR A 77 9.07 6.17 -0.40
C THR A 77 10.36 6.10 0.41
N GLY A 78 11.14 5.04 0.22
CA GLY A 78 12.19 4.67 1.16
C GLY A 78 11.63 4.25 2.53
N PRO A 79 12.50 4.00 3.52
CA PRO A 79 12.08 3.51 4.83
C PRO A 79 11.20 4.53 5.57
N VAL A 80 9.97 4.17 5.92
CA VAL A 80 9.00 5.05 6.60
C VAL A 80 8.24 4.36 7.74
N LEU A 81 8.85 3.36 8.39
CA LEU A 81 8.18 2.54 9.42
C LEU A 81 7.60 3.36 10.58
N GLU A 82 8.23 4.46 10.99
CA GLU A 82 7.72 5.35 12.04
C GLU A 82 6.44 6.11 11.68
N SER A 83 6.11 6.19 10.39
CA SER A 83 4.92 6.88 9.86
C SER A 83 3.72 5.95 9.71
N LEU A 84 3.92 4.64 9.92
CA LEU A 84 2.89 3.60 9.75
C LEU A 84 2.33 3.16 11.09
N SER A 85 1.10 2.64 11.07
CA SER A 85 0.54 1.96 12.23
C SER A 85 1.37 0.71 12.58
N SER A 86 1.32 0.27 13.83
CA SER A 86 2.03 -0.93 14.28
C SER A 86 1.62 -2.19 13.52
N LYS A 87 0.36 -2.27 13.10
CA LYS A 87 -0.17 -3.36 12.29
C LYS A 87 0.48 -3.33 10.90
N THR A 88 0.38 -2.21 10.19
CA THR A 88 0.89 -2.09 8.82
C THR A 88 2.41 -2.22 8.76
N ALA A 89 3.13 -1.61 9.71
CA ALA A 89 4.57 -1.83 9.86
C ALA A 89 4.92 -3.31 10.08
N SER A 90 4.14 -4.04 10.90
CA SER A 90 4.34 -5.47 11.11
C SER A 90 4.08 -6.29 9.84
N ASP A 91 3.03 -5.96 9.09
CA ASP A 91 2.67 -6.65 7.84
C ASP A 91 3.73 -6.40 6.77
N VAL A 92 4.20 -5.16 6.60
CA VAL A 92 5.34 -4.81 5.72
C VAL A 92 6.56 -5.63 6.10
N LEU A 93 6.99 -5.59 7.36
CA LEU A 93 8.22 -6.29 7.78
C LEU A 93 8.12 -7.81 7.64
N SER A 94 6.94 -8.39 7.86
CA SER A 94 6.72 -9.83 7.67
C SER A 94 6.84 -10.22 6.19
N THR A 95 6.27 -9.41 5.29
CA THR A 95 6.38 -9.60 3.84
C THR A 95 7.82 -9.41 3.36
N LEU A 96 8.51 -8.35 3.79
CA LEU A 96 9.91 -8.13 3.43
C LEU A 96 10.82 -9.24 3.96
N ALA A 97 10.59 -9.77 5.16
CA ALA A 97 11.33 -10.93 5.67
C ALA A 97 11.16 -12.16 4.78
N SER A 98 9.95 -12.37 4.25
CA SER A 98 9.64 -13.50 3.37
C SER A 98 10.38 -13.36 2.03
N TYR A 99 10.33 -12.19 1.38
CA TYR A 99 11.09 -11.92 0.16
C TYR A 99 12.60 -12.02 0.37
N PHE A 100 13.07 -11.55 1.52
CA PHE A 100 14.47 -11.59 1.87
C PHE A 100 15.00 -13.02 2.04
N LEU A 101 14.21 -13.92 2.64
CA LEU A 101 14.51 -15.36 2.72
C LEU A 101 14.60 -16.02 1.34
N GLU A 102 13.78 -15.56 0.40
CA GLU A 102 13.82 -15.99 -1.00
C GLU A 102 14.94 -15.32 -1.81
N GLN A 103 15.78 -14.49 -1.16
CA GLN A 103 16.83 -13.68 -1.78
C GLN A 103 16.32 -12.76 -2.90
N ARG A 104 15.07 -12.32 -2.78
CA ARG A 104 14.44 -11.38 -3.72
C ARG A 104 14.55 -9.95 -3.18
N PHE A 105 14.72 -9.00 -4.09
CA PHE A 105 14.69 -7.55 -3.80
C PHE A 105 15.62 -7.09 -2.66
N THR A 106 16.73 -7.81 -2.43
CA THR A 106 17.61 -7.62 -1.26
C THR A 106 18.08 -6.18 -1.10
N ASN A 107 18.47 -5.53 -2.21
CA ASN A 107 18.92 -4.13 -2.21
C ASN A 107 17.83 -3.14 -1.79
N SER A 108 16.58 -3.40 -2.18
CA SER A 108 15.42 -2.59 -1.83
C SER A 108 15.01 -2.82 -0.36
N ILE A 109 15.26 -4.03 0.17
CA ILE A 109 14.90 -4.42 1.54
C ILE A 109 15.93 -3.95 2.59
N ILE A 110 17.23 -3.96 2.29
CA ILE A 110 18.31 -3.62 3.25
C ILE A 110 18.08 -2.28 3.98
N PRO A 111 17.71 -1.16 3.30
CA PRO A 111 17.44 0.11 3.96
C PRO A 111 16.34 0.03 5.03
N TRP A 112 15.33 -0.82 4.82
CA TRP A 112 14.24 -1.05 5.76
C TRP A 112 14.69 -1.85 6.98
N LEU A 113 15.53 -2.86 6.78
CA LEU A 113 16.15 -3.60 7.88
C LEU A 113 17.03 -2.67 8.75
N GLN A 114 17.73 -1.75 8.10
CA GLN A 114 18.56 -0.74 8.76
C GLN A 114 17.70 0.21 9.61
N GLN A 115 16.54 0.66 9.10
CA GLN A 115 15.60 1.47 9.87
C GLN A 115 15.10 0.76 11.14
N VAL A 116 14.78 -0.54 11.08
CA VAL A 116 14.38 -1.31 12.28
C VAL A 116 15.45 -1.28 13.35
N VAL A 117 16.71 -1.46 12.95
CA VAL A 117 17.87 -1.40 13.87
C VAL A 117 18.02 -0.01 14.46
N ASP A 118 17.92 1.03 13.64
CA ASP A 118 18.15 2.41 14.07
C ASP A 118 17.05 2.88 15.03
N LEU A 119 15.78 2.66 14.70
CA LEU A 119 14.65 2.95 15.57
C LEU A 119 14.75 2.17 16.90
N SER A 120 15.13 0.89 16.85
CA SER A 120 15.33 0.09 18.06
C SER A 120 16.50 0.57 18.92
N THR A 121 17.53 1.15 18.30
CA THR A 121 18.71 1.67 19.00
C THR A 121 18.42 3.03 19.65
N ILE A 122 17.70 3.91 18.95
CA ILE A 122 17.43 5.28 19.39
C ILE A 122 16.31 5.31 20.43
N ASN A 123 15.23 4.56 20.19
CA ASN A 123 14.00 4.66 20.98
C ASN A 123 13.78 3.46 21.91
N GLY A 124 14.62 2.43 21.80
CA GLY A 124 14.52 1.18 22.56
C GLY A 124 13.89 0.04 21.73
N PRO A 125 14.11 -1.22 22.17
CA PRO A 125 13.79 -2.42 21.37
C PRO A 125 12.30 -2.64 21.09
N ASP A 126 11.42 -1.97 21.85
CA ASP A 126 9.97 -2.07 21.75
C ASP A 126 9.32 -0.84 21.09
N TYR A 127 10.12 0.07 20.52
CA TYR A 127 9.58 1.26 19.83
C TYR A 127 8.73 0.88 18.63
N ILE A 128 9.23 0.00 17.77
CA ILE A 128 8.40 -0.64 16.77
C ILE A 128 7.64 -1.75 17.49
N VAL A 129 6.35 -1.50 17.74
CA VAL A 129 5.45 -2.44 18.41
C VAL A 129 5.13 -3.60 17.45
N LEU A 130 6.10 -4.51 17.31
CA LEU A 130 5.95 -5.74 16.56
C LEU A 130 5.36 -6.83 17.44
N SER A 131 4.52 -7.67 16.86
CA SER A 131 4.15 -8.92 17.53
C SER A 131 5.40 -9.75 17.81
N ALA A 132 5.42 -10.49 18.94
CA ALA A 132 6.55 -11.37 19.26
C ALA A 132 6.82 -12.41 18.14
N LYS A 133 5.77 -12.80 17.41
CA LYS A 133 5.85 -13.66 16.24
C LYS A 133 6.61 -12.97 15.10
N THR A 134 6.17 -11.80 14.67
CA THR A 134 6.80 -11.01 13.60
C THR A 134 8.26 -10.70 13.93
N ARG A 135 8.54 -10.27 15.17
CA ARG A 135 9.91 -10.00 15.64
C ARG A 135 10.81 -11.24 15.52
N ARG A 136 10.29 -12.42 15.91
CA ARG A 136 11.00 -13.69 15.79
C ARG A 136 11.23 -14.09 14.34
N GLU A 137 10.18 -14.08 13.51
CA GLU A 137 10.26 -14.44 12.10
C GLU A 137 11.26 -13.56 11.36
N PHE A 138 11.20 -12.25 11.60
CA PHE A 138 12.13 -11.28 11.04
C PHE A 138 13.57 -11.53 11.50
N PHE A 139 13.79 -11.80 12.79
CA PHE A 139 15.12 -12.13 13.30
C PHE A 139 15.67 -13.43 12.71
N CYS A 140 14.83 -14.48 12.62
CA CYS A 140 15.21 -15.75 12.00
C CYS A 140 15.56 -15.56 10.53
N ALA A 141 14.75 -14.82 9.77
CA ALA A 141 15.00 -14.51 8.36
C ALA A 141 16.38 -13.89 8.14
N ILE A 142 16.74 -12.92 8.98
CA ILE A 142 18.03 -12.25 8.91
C ILE A 142 19.18 -13.19 9.29
N GLN A 143 19.02 -14.03 10.32
CA GLN A 143 20.04 -15.01 10.70
C GLN A 143 20.26 -16.07 9.62
N GLU A 144 19.19 -16.57 9.01
CA GLU A 144 19.26 -17.53 7.91
C GLU A 144 19.95 -16.94 6.70
N ALA A 145 19.68 -15.67 6.37
CA ALA A 145 20.36 -14.97 5.29
C ALA A 145 21.88 -14.89 5.48
N ILE A 146 22.43 -14.85 6.69
CA ILE A 146 23.90 -14.87 6.90
C ILE A 146 24.53 -16.14 6.29
N ASN A 147 23.79 -17.25 6.32
CA ASN A 147 24.23 -18.55 5.79
C ASN A 147 23.95 -18.70 4.29
N MET A 148 23.26 -17.74 3.67
CA MET A 148 22.98 -17.73 2.24
C MET A 148 24.16 -17.20 1.43
N GLU A 149 24.28 -17.68 0.20
CA GLU A 149 25.26 -17.20 -0.77
C GLU A 149 24.68 -16.01 -1.56
N PHE A 150 25.00 -14.79 -1.12
CA PHE A 150 24.70 -13.59 -1.89
C PHE A 150 25.74 -13.37 -2.98
N SER A 151 25.28 -13.10 -4.21
CA SER A 151 26.14 -12.72 -5.34
C SER A 151 26.97 -11.46 -5.06
N ASN A 152 26.47 -10.56 -4.20
CA ASN A 152 27.12 -9.32 -3.86
C ASN A 152 27.79 -9.39 -2.46
N PRO A 153 29.12 -9.26 -2.37
CA PRO A 153 29.82 -9.32 -1.08
C PRO A 153 29.50 -8.13 -0.16
N ALA A 154 29.08 -6.99 -0.71
CA ALA A 154 28.67 -5.84 0.08
C ALA A 154 27.33 -6.09 0.79
N GLU A 155 26.35 -6.68 0.09
CA GLU A 155 25.06 -7.09 0.67
C GLU A 155 25.28 -8.07 1.82
N ARG A 156 26.07 -9.13 1.59
CA ARG A 156 26.42 -10.11 2.65
C ARG A 156 27.01 -9.44 3.89
N ARG A 157 27.90 -8.46 3.71
CA ARG A 157 28.51 -7.72 4.83
C ARG A 157 27.46 -6.90 5.59
N SER A 158 26.61 -6.15 4.88
CA SER A 158 25.54 -5.36 5.48
C SER A 158 24.57 -6.23 6.29
N ILE A 159 24.14 -7.35 5.72
CA ILE A 159 23.24 -8.31 6.38
C ILE A 159 23.87 -8.88 7.64
N SER A 160 25.15 -9.27 7.57
CA SER A 160 25.89 -9.77 8.74
C SER A 160 25.96 -8.71 9.86
N GLN A 161 26.17 -7.44 9.51
CA GLN A 161 26.21 -6.34 10.48
C GLN A 161 24.83 -6.08 11.10
N LEU A 162 23.78 -6.05 10.29
CA LEU A 162 22.39 -5.91 10.75
C LEU A 162 22.01 -7.02 11.72
N ALA A 163 22.32 -8.28 11.37
CA ALA A 163 22.04 -9.44 12.20
C ALA A 163 22.73 -9.37 13.57
N MET A 164 24.00 -8.95 13.59
CA MET A 164 24.74 -8.75 14.84
C MET A 164 24.11 -7.66 15.71
N LYS A 165 23.73 -6.52 15.11
CA LYS A 165 23.09 -5.42 15.85
C LYS A 165 21.73 -5.85 16.42
N LEU A 166 20.87 -6.48 15.63
CA LEU A 166 19.58 -7.00 16.10
C LEU A 166 19.74 -8.02 17.23
N ARG A 167 20.72 -8.92 17.12
CA ARG A 167 21.03 -9.88 18.19
C ARG A 167 21.41 -9.18 19.49
N GLN A 168 22.17 -8.08 19.42
CA GLN A 168 22.55 -7.31 20.61
C GLN A 168 21.39 -6.52 21.20
N LEU A 169 20.44 -6.05 20.38
CA LEU A 169 19.29 -5.27 20.82
C LEU A 169 18.21 -6.18 21.42
N TRP A 170 17.80 -7.22 20.69
CA TRP A 170 16.71 -8.11 21.10
C TRP A 170 17.14 -9.30 21.95
N GLY A 171 18.41 -9.71 21.87
CA GLY A 171 18.96 -10.78 22.72
C GLY A 171 19.12 -10.37 24.19
N LYS A 172 19.03 -9.07 24.50
CA LYS A 172 19.05 -8.55 25.88
C LYS A 172 17.65 -8.40 26.48
N SER A 173 16.60 -8.53 25.66
CA SER A 173 15.19 -8.36 26.06
C SER A 173 14.51 -9.69 26.43
N SER A 174 15.28 -10.77 26.63
CA SER A 174 14.78 -12.10 27.02
C SER A 174 15.12 -12.45 28.46
#